data_AF-A0ABD0NNE4-F1
#
_entry.id   AF-A0ABD0NNE4-F1
#
_cell.length_a   1.000
_cell.length_b   1.000
_cell.length_c   1.000
_cell.angle_alpha   90.00
_cell.angle_beta   90.00
_cell.angle_gamma   90.00
#
_symmetry.space_group_name_H-M   'P 1'
#
loop_
_entity.id
_entity.type
_entity.pdbx_description
1 polymer ?
#
loop_
_entity_poly.entity_id
_entity_poly.type
_entity_poly.pdbx_seq_one_letter_code
_entity_poly.pdbx_strand_id
1 'polypeptide(L)' 'MSHSVSSERSLKICVRFFCRKPKTGILMLNMGGPEKLEDVHDFLLRLFMDTDLMQLPVQ' A
#
# COMPACT_ATOMS: atom_id res chain seq x y z
N MET A 1 22.30 -2.72 50.23
CA MET A 1 21.22 -2.00 49.52
C MET A 1 21.85 -1.15 48.43
N SER A 2 21.97 -1.67 47.20
CA SER A 2 22.28 -0.88 45.99
C SER A 2 22.50 -1.79 44.78
N HIS A 3 21.44 -2.44 44.33
CA HIS A 3 21.38 -2.94 42.95
C HIS A 3 20.28 -2.18 42.23
N SER A 4 20.52 -1.94 40.93
CA SER A 4 19.52 -1.63 39.91
C SER A 4 19.19 -0.16 39.66
N VAL A 5 20.04 0.58 38.94
CA VAL A 5 19.56 1.51 37.89
C VAL A 5 20.63 1.67 36.79
N SER A 6 20.77 0.69 35.90
CA SER A 6 21.55 0.82 34.64
C SER A 6 20.75 0.32 33.44
N SER A 7 19.44 0.61 33.41
CA SER A 7 18.51 0.08 32.40
C SER A 7 17.67 1.17 31.69
N GLU A 8 18.20 2.38 31.50
CA GLU A 8 17.47 3.45 30.78
C GLU A 8 18.22 4.04 29.58
N ARG A 9 19.46 3.58 29.28
CA ARG A 9 20.25 4.12 28.16
C ARG A 9 20.11 3.36 26.83
N SER A 10 19.16 2.42 26.72
CA SER A 10 19.00 1.61 25.51
C SER A 10 17.91 2.10 24.55
N LEU A 11 16.96 2.94 25.00
CA LEU A 11 15.82 3.36 24.16
C LEU A 11 15.99 4.72 23.46
N LYS A 12 17.12 5.42 23.64
CA LYS A 12 17.34 6.76 23.04
C LYS A 12 18.05 6.75 21.68
N ILE A 13 18.36 5.57 21.11
CA ILE A 13 19.07 5.47 19.81
C ILE A 13 18.13 5.31 18.61
N CYS A 14 16.83 5.03 18.80
CA CYS A 14 15.89 4.77 17.70
C CYS A 14 15.13 6.03 17.21
N VAL A 15 15.08 7.13 17.98
CA VAL A 15 14.14 8.24 17.66
C VAL A 15 14.70 9.30 16.71
N ARG A 16 16.03 9.35 16.46
CA ARG A 16 16.61 10.40 15.60
C ARG A 16 16.58 10.13 14.10
N PHE A 17 16.28 8.91 13.66
CA PHE A 17 16.27 8.55 12.23
C PHE A 17 14.88 8.49 11.58
N PHE A 18 13.79 8.47 12.36
CA PHE A 18 12.49 7.99 11.87
C PHE A 18 11.41 9.06 11.62
N CYS A 19 11.76 10.34 11.55
CA CYS A 19 10.84 11.37 11.02
C CYS A 19 11.37 12.01 9.73
N ARG A 20 11.93 11.19 8.83
CA ARG A 20 12.30 11.65 7.48
C ARG A 20 11.17 11.27 6.54
N LYS A 21 10.65 12.25 5.78
CA LYS A 21 9.68 11.99 4.72
C LYS A 21 10.24 10.89 3.78
N PRO A 22 9.43 9.91 3.37
CA PRO A 22 9.89 8.87 2.45
C PRO A 22 10.40 9.54 1.18
N LYS A 23 11.61 9.18 0.76
CA LYS A 23 12.28 9.82 -0.39
C LYS A 23 11.78 9.29 -1.73
N THR A 24 11.36 8.04 -1.77
CA THR A 24 10.95 7.35 -2.98
C THR A 24 9.76 6.46 -2.65
N GLY A 25 8.65 6.65 -3.35
CA GLY A 25 7.50 5.75 -3.30
C GLY A 25 7.66 4.64 -4.33
N ILE A 26 7.31 3.41 -3.97
CA ILE A 26 7.22 2.30 -4.90
C ILE A 26 5.74 2.06 -5.15
N LEU A 27 5.31 2.25 -6.39
CA LEU A 27 3.92 2.01 -6.79
C LEU A 27 3.76 0.55 -7.22
N MET A 28 3.08 -0.24 -6.40
CA MET A 28 2.64 -1.57 -6.80
C MET A 28 1.36 -1.43 -7.63
N LEU A 29 1.42 -1.85 -8.88
CA LEU A 29 0.29 -1.83 -9.80
C LEU A 29 -0.28 -3.24 -9.93
N ASN A 30 -1.59 -3.33 -9.92
CA ASN A 30 -2.36 -4.51 -10.25
C ASN A 30 -3.68 -4.06 -10.87
N MET A 31 -4.40 -4.96 -11.54
CA MET A 31 -5.74 -4.64 -12.04
C MET A 31 -6.78 -4.57 -10.91
N GLY A 32 -6.48 -5.16 -9.75
CA GLY A 32 -7.43 -5.32 -8.66
C GLY A 32 -8.50 -6.36 -8.99
N GLY A 33 -9.61 -6.28 -8.27
CA GLY A 33 -10.78 -7.14 -8.45
C GLY A 33 -11.93 -6.65 -7.56
N PRO A 34 -13.16 -7.13 -7.81
CA PRO A 34 -14.31 -6.77 -6.99
C PRO A 34 -14.13 -7.33 -5.57
N GLU A 35 -14.45 -6.52 -4.55
CA GLU A 35 -14.35 -6.94 -3.15
C GLU A 35 -15.53 -7.84 -2.77
N LYS A 36 -16.71 -7.53 -3.33
CA LYS A 36 -17.95 -8.28 -3.11
C LYS A 36 -18.64 -8.62 -4.42
N LEU A 37 -19.66 -9.46 -4.34
CA LEU A 37 -20.36 -9.95 -5.52
C LEU A 37 -21.11 -8.83 -6.26
N GLU A 38 -21.64 -7.86 -5.51
CA GLU A 38 -22.31 -6.68 -6.05
C GLU A 38 -21.40 -5.77 -6.90
N ASP A 39 -20.09 -5.78 -6.65
CA ASP A 39 -19.12 -4.93 -7.37
C ASP A 39 -18.67 -5.53 -8.71
N VAL A 40 -19.06 -6.78 -8.99
CA VAL A 40 -18.60 -7.53 -10.16
C VAL A 40 -19.01 -6.82 -11.46
N HIS A 41 -20.23 -6.28 -11.51
CA HIS A 41 -20.72 -5.58 -12.69
C HIS A 41 -19.81 -4.39 -13.04
N ASP A 42 -19.48 -3.56 -12.07
CA ASP A 42 -18.69 -2.35 -12.29
C ASP A 42 -17.23 -2.67 -12.62
N PHE A 43 -16.67 -3.73 -12.03
CA PHE A 43 -15.35 -4.22 -12.39
C PHE A 43 -15.29 -4.68 -13.86
N LEU A 44 -16.24 -5.53 -14.27
CA LEU A 44 -16.28 -6.04 -15.65
C LEU A 44 -16.57 -4.92 -16.65
N LEU A 45 -17.43 -3.96 -16.31
CA LEU A 45 -17.69 -2.81 -17.15
C LEU A 45 -16.40 -2.02 -17.42
N ARG A 46 -15.64 -1.68 -16.39
CA ARG A 46 -14.35 -0.96 -16.56
C ARG A 46 -13.34 -1.78 -17.36
N LEU A 47 -13.28 -3.09 -17.12
CA LEU A 47 -12.38 -4.00 -17.82
C LEU A 47 -12.67 -4.05 -19.33
N PHE A 48 -13.94 -4.11 -19.73
CA PHE A 48 -14.34 -4.16 -21.14
C PHE A 48 -14.46 -2.78 -21.81
N MET A 49 -14.47 -1.70 -21.05
CA MET A 49 -14.35 -0.35 -21.60
C MET A 49 -12.90 0.05 -21.87
N ASP A 50 -11.93 -0.71 -21.37
CA ASP A 50 -10.52 -0.43 -21.58
C ASP A 50 -10.07 -0.82 -22.99
N THR A 51 -9.87 0.19 -23.84
CA THR A 51 -9.41 0.04 -25.24
C THR A 51 -7.94 -0.31 -25.36
N ASP A 52 -7.14 -0.07 -24.31
CA ASP A 52 -5.74 -0.46 -24.27
C ASP A 52 -5.61 -1.96 -23.96
N LEU A 53 -6.62 -2.55 -23.33
CA LEU A 53 -6.69 -3.99 -23.07
C LEU A 53 -7.25 -4.77 -24.27
N MET A 54 -8.41 -4.37 -24.81
CA MET A 54 -9.04 -5.05 -25.95
C MET A 54 -9.90 -4.09 -26.78
N GLN A 55 -9.90 -4.35 -28.09
CA GLN A 55 -10.77 -3.66 -29.04
C GLN A 55 -11.93 -4.56 -29.45
N LEU A 56 -13.14 -4.08 -29.25
CA LEU A 56 -14.40 -4.71 -29.59
C LEU A 56 -14.96 -4.03 -30.85
N PRO A 57 -15.70 -4.77 -31.70
CA PRO A 57 -16.16 -4.25 -32.98
C PRO A 57 -17.06 -3.00 -32.90
N VAL A 58 -17.70 -2.75 -31.74
CA VAL A 58 -18.62 -1.63 -31.50
C VAL A 58 -18.52 -1.16 -30.04
N GLN A 59 -17.38 -0.55 -29.68
CA GLN A 59 -17.06 -0.11 -28.32
C GLN A 59 -17.30 1.39 -28.12
#